data_AF-A0A3R6PW43-F1
#
_entry.id   AF-A0A3R6PW43-F1
#
_cell.length_a   1.000
_cell.length_b   1.000
_cell.length_c   1.000
_cell.angle_alpha   90.00
_cell.angle_beta   90.00
_cell.angle_gamma   90.00
#
_symmetry.space_group_name_H-M   'P 1'
#
loop_
_entity.id
_entity.type
_entity.pdbx_description
1 polymer ?
#
loop_
_entity_poly.entity_id
_entity_poly.type
_entity_poly.pdbx_seq_one_letter_code
_entity_poly.pdbx_strand_id
1 'polypeptide(L)'
;MREPFDLTTLIEPLLNWFKDHARVLPWRNEPTPYRVWVSEIMLQQTRVEAVKPYFDRFLKELPDVAALSECPEEKLLKLWEGLGYYNRVRNMQIAAQTVMENYHGELPADYEALTKLKGIGHYTAGAIASIAFGIPVPAVDGNVLRVISRVTEDDADIMKASVRTAMEKDLLEIMPENRAGAFNQALMELGATVCLPNGAPLCEACPWKEVCRAQKSGRWRELPVKSKAKARRIEDRTVLVIKAEDKVLLHKRANKGLLAGLYEFPNVEGHLKEEEVITYLKKMGLSPIRLKKLEDSRHIFSHIEWHMTGYAVQIDETEQEYQNMLFVDVKETEEQYPIPAAFSRYTGYMNIRLGNDRYKEE
;
A
#
# COMPACT_ATOMS: atom_id res chain seq x y z
N MET A 1 26.34 14.49 27.57
CA MET A 1 26.40 13.48 26.49
C MET A 1 25.69 12.24 27.02
N ARG A 2 24.67 11.72 26.32
CA ARG A 2 24.03 10.46 26.72
C ARG A 2 25.07 9.34 26.58
N GLU A 3 25.11 8.40 27.51
CA GLU A 3 25.98 7.23 27.41
C GLU A 3 25.69 6.47 26.10
N PRO A 4 26.70 5.91 25.42
CA PRO A 4 26.49 5.01 24.28
C PRO A 4 25.50 3.91 24.65
N PHE A 5 24.56 3.58 23.76
CA PHE A 5 23.66 2.44 23.96
C PHE A 5 24.28 1.23 23.27
N ASP A 6 24.55 0.15 24.00
CA ASP A 6 25.01 -1.10 23.41
C ASP A 6 23.82 -1.87 22.80
N LEU A 7 23.70 -1.80 21.47
CA LEU A 7 22.63 -2.46 20.72
C LEU A 7 22.75 -4.00 20.74
N THR A 8 23.93 -4.57 21.01
CA THR A 8 24.11 -6.03 21.02
C THR A 8 23.27 -6.70 22.11
N THR A 9 23.01 -5.99 23.21
CA THR A 9 22.15 -6.43 24.33
C THR A 9 20.69 -6.67 23.91
N LEU A 10 20.27 -6.16 22.75
CA LEU A 10 18.91 -6.27 22.26
C LEU A 10 18.63 -7.59 21.53
N ILE A 11 19.67 -8.25 21.01
CA ILE A 11 19.55 -9.35 20.04
C ILE A 11 18.86 -10.57 20.66
N GLU A 12 19.46 -11.17 21.69
CA GLU A 12 18.95 -12.43 22.26
C GLU A 12 17.58 -12.29 22.92
N PRO A 13 17.28 -11.24 23.72
CA PRO A 13 15.94 -11.05 24.26
C PRO A 13 14.88 -10.94 23.16
N LEU A 14 15.19 -10.23 22.06
CA LEU A 14 14.27 -10.05 20.95
C LEU A 14 14.01 -11.37 20.21
N LEU A 15 15.07 -12.10 19.87
CA LEU A 15 14.97 -13.36 19.13
C LEU A 15 14.24 -14.44 19.94
N ASN A 16 14.49 -14.51 21.26
CA ASN A 16 13.78 -15.45 22.13
C ASN A 16 12.30 -15.10 22.24
N TRP A 17 11.96 -13.81 22.42
CA TRP A 17 10.57 -13.36 22.40
C TRP A 17 9.88 -13.69 21.07
N PHE A 18 10.53 -13.46 19.93
CA PHE A 18 9.94 -13.67 18.62
C PHE A 18 9.58 -15.14 18.35
N LYS A 19 10.36 -16.11 18.86
CA LYS A 19 10.06 -17.55 18.72
C LYS A 19 8.65 -17.89 19.23
N ASP A 20 8.25 -17.31 20.34
CA ASP A 20 6.99 -17.64 21.03
C ASP A 20 5.83 -16.70 20.64
N HIS A 21 6.13 -15.52 20.06
CA HIS A 21 5.15 -14.46 19.82
C HIS A 21 4.95 -14.10 18.34
N ALA A 22 5.72 -14.71 17.42
CA ALA A 22 5.54 -14.46 15.99
C ALA A 22 4.13 -14.85 15.53
N ARG A 23 3.41 -13.90 14.93
CA ARG A 23 2.15 -14.20 14.26
C ARG A 23 2.40 -15.15 13.09
N VAL A 24 1.53 -16.15 12.96
CA VAL A 24 1.44 -17.02 11.77
C VAL A 24 0.87 -16.18 10.62
N LEU A 25 1.67 -15.99 9.57
CA LEU A 25 1.32 -15.18 8.40
C LEU A 25 1.62 -15.99 7.13
N PRO A 26 0.80 -15.89 6.07
CA PRO A 26 0.97 -16.69 4.85
C PRO A 26 2.36 -16.59 4.22
N TRP A 27 2.96 -15.41 4.25
CA TRP A 27 4.31 -15.15 3.71
C TRP A 27 5.46 -15.61 4.62
N ARG A 28 5.19 -16.02 5.87
CA ARG A 28 6.22 -16.53 6.80
C ARG A 28 6.41 -18.05 6.75
N ASN A 29 5.37 -18.79 6.39
CA ASN A 29 5.42 -20.26 6.40
C ASN A 29 6.37 -20.82 5.32
N GLU A 30 6.52 -20.10 4.20
CA GLU A 30 7.40 -20.44 3.07
C GLU A 30 8.00 -19.15 2.50
N PRO A 31 9.12 -18.67 3.06
CA PRO A 31 9.68 -17.36 2.73
C PRO A 31 10.57 -17.39 1.48
N THR A 32 10.05 -17.88 0.35
CA THR A 32 10.80 -17.80 -0.93
C THR A 32 11.02 -16.33 -1.33
N PRO A 33 12.06 -16.00 -2.11
CA PRO A 33 12.35 -14.63 -2.51
C PRO A 33 11.15 -13.90 -3.14
N TYR A 34 10.41 -14.60 -4.02
CA TYR A 34 9.22 -14.05 -4.68
C TYR A 34 8.09 -13.79 -3.68
N ARG A 35 7.80 -14.75 -2.78
CA ARG A 35 6.75 -14.60 -1.76
C ARG A 35 7.05 -13.46 -0.79
N VAL A 36 8.29 -13.37 -0.31
CA VAL A 36 8.74 -12.27 0.55
C VAL A 36 8.62 -10.94 -0.19
N TRP A 37 9.11 -10.87 -1.43
CA TRP A 37 9.01 -9.65 -2.23
C TRP A 37 7.56 -9.17 -2.40
N VAL A 38 6.64 -10.06 -2.79
CA VAL A 38 5.21 -9.72 -2.96
C VAL A 38 4.62 -9.22 -1.64
N SER A 39 4.85 -9.91 -0.52
CA SER A 39 4.31 -9.47 0.78
C SER A 39 4.87 -8.13 1.22
N GLU A 40 6.18 -7.91 1.03
CA GLU A 40 6.83 -6.66 1.45
C GLU A 40 6.34 -5.47 0.63
N ILE A 41 6.12 -5.63 -0.68
CA ILE A 41 5.51 -4.59 -1.51
C ILE A 41 4.06 -4.32 -1.08
N MET A 42 3.26 -5.36 -0.80
CA MET A 42 1.88 -5.20 -0.32
C MET A 42 1.81 -4.50 1.04
N LEU A 43 2.72 -4.80 1.97
CA LEU A 43 2.75 -4.25 3.33
C LEU A 43 3.21 -2.78 3.39
N GLN A 44 3.77 -2.23 2.31
CA GLN A 44 4.08 -0.80 2.24
C GLN A 44 2.81 0.05 2.47
N GLN A 45 2.76 0.77 3.60
CA GLN A 45 1.63 1.62 3.99
C GLN A 45 0.27 0.90 4.03
N THR A 46 0.26 -0.43 4.21
CA THR A 46 -0.96 -1.26 4.27
C THR A 46 -0.90 -2.18 5.48
N ARG A 47 -2.03 -2.38 6.16
CA ARG A 47 -2.09 -3.21 7.37
C ARG A 47 -2.08 -4.70 7.01
N VAL A 48 -1.43 -5.51 7.86
CA VAL A 48 -1.31 -6.97 7.72
C VAL A 48 -2.64 -7.65 7.42
N GLU A 49 -3.69 -7.37 8.19
CA GLU A 49 -5.00 -8.02 8.01
C GLU A 49 -5.66 -7.70 6.66
N ALA A 50 -5.44 -6.49 6.14
CA ALA A 50 -5.93 -6.14 4.81
C ALA A 50 -5.16 -6.88 3.71
N VAL A 51 -3.88 -7.19 3.92
CA VAL A 51 -2.99 -7.81 2.92
C VAL A 51 -3.23 -9.31 2.75
N LYS A 52 -3.53 -10.05 3.81
CA LYS A 52 -3.72 -11.52 3.79
C LYS A 52 -4.54 -12.03 2.58
N PRO A 53 -5.81 -11.60 2.37
CA PRO A 53 -6.60 -12.09 1.23
C PRO A 53 -6.09 -11.62 -0.13
N TYR A 54 -5.33 -10.52 -0.20
CA TYR A 54 -4.70 -10.07 -1.45
C TYR A 54 -3.50 -10.95 -1.78
N PHE A 55 -2.68 -11.27 -0.79
CA PHE A 55 -1.51 -12.10 -0.95
C PHE A 55 -1.88 -13.49 -1.49
N ASP A 56 -2.89 -14.12 -0.88
CA ASP A 56 -3.33 -15.47 -1.26
C ASP A 56 -3.85 -15.52 -2.71
N ARG A 57 -4.73 -14.57 -3.10
CA ARG A 57 -5.22 -14.53 -4.49
C ARG A 57 -4.13 -14.16 -5.49
N PHE A 58 -3.20 -13.29 -5.10
CA PHE A 58 -2.17 -12.79 -6.01
C PHE A 58 -1.21 -13.92 -6.36
N LEU A 59 -0.79 -14.72 -5.36
CA LEU A 59 0.05 -15.89 -5.60
C LEU A 59 -0.68 -17.04 -6.28
N LYS A 60 -2.00 -17.16 -6.12
CA LYS A 60 -2.79 -18.13 -6.89
C LYS A 60 -2.75 -17.82 -8.39
N GLU A 61 -2.88 -16.54 -8.75
CA GLU A 61 -2.94 -16.10 -10.15
C GLU A 61 -1.55 -15.87 -10.77
N LEU A 62 -0.59 -15.40 -9.96
CA LEU A 62 0.76 -15.02 -10.36
C LEU A 62 1.76 -15.71 -9.41
N PRO A 63 1.97 -17.04 -9.58
CA PRO A 63 2.71 -17.86 -8.62
C PRO A 63 4.22 -17.58 -8.60
N ASP A 64 4.77 -16.98 -9.65
CA ASP A 64 6.21 -16.73 -9.80
C ASP A 64 6.51 -15.42 -10.55
N VAL A 65 7.80 -15.12 -10.69
CA VAL A 65 8.32 -13.94 -11.40
C VAL A 65 7.90 -13.93 -12.87
N ALA A 66 7.88 -15.08 -13.53
CA ALA A 66 7.52 -15.19 -14.94
C ALA A 66 6.06 -14.79 -15.15
N ALA A 67 5.14 -15.38 -14.38
CA ALA A 67 3.73 -15.05 -14.42
C ALA A 67 3.46 -13.56 -14.15
N LEU A 68 4.16 -12.96 -13.17
CA LEU A 68 4.06 -11.53 -12.89
C LEU A 68 4.57 -10.68 -14.06
N SER A 69 5.68 -11.06 -14.68
CA SER A 69 6.30 -10.29 -15.77
C SER A 69 5.43 -10.24 -17.04
N GLU A 70 4.70 -11.32 -17.31
CA GLU A 70 3.85 -11.49 -18.50
C GLU A 70 2.39 -11.08 -18.29
N CYS A 71 1.98 -10.80 -17.04
CA CYS A 71 0.60 -10.48 -16.70
C CYS A 71 0.09 -9.23 -17.44
N PRO A 72 -1.05 -9.28 -18.15
CA PRO A 72 -1.64 -8.09 -18.74
C PRO A 72 -1.93 -7.01 -17.69
N GLU A 73 -1.65 -5.74 -18.01
CA GLU A 73 -1.74 -4.63 -17.04
C GLU A 73 -3.13 -4.55 -16.38
N GLU A 74 -4.21 -4.73 -17.15
CA GLU A 74 -5.58 -4.67 -16.62
C GLU A 74 -5.84 -5.76 -15.58
N LYS A 75 -5.43 -7.00 -15.86
CA LYS A 75 -5.51 -8.12 -14.90
C LYS A 75 -4.68 -7.82 -13.65
N LEU A 76 -3.46 -7.29 -13.83
CA LEU A 76 -2.57 -6.95 -12.72
C LEU A 76 -3.17 -5.87 -11.81
N LEU A 77 -3.71 -4.79 -12.38
CA LEU A 77 -4.37 -3.72 -11.63
C LEU A 77 -5.63 -4.21 -10.93
N LYS A 78 -6.37 -5.14 -11.56
CA LYS A 78 -7.56 -5.74 -10.97
C LYS A 78 -7.23 -6.67 -9.82
N LEU A 79 -6.12 -7.41 -9.87
CA LEU A 79 -5.63 -8.16 -8.71
C LEU A 79 -5.24 -7.25 -7.54
N TRP A 80 -4.76 -6.04 -7.84
CA TRP A 80 -4.36 -5.02 -6.86
C TRP A 80 -5.48 -4.07 -6.41
N GLU A 81 -6.66 -4.15 -7.03
CA GLU A 81 -7.79 -3.25 -6.79
C GLU A 81 -8.16 -3.21 -5.31
N GLY A 82 -8.09 -2.02 -4.71
CA GLY A 82 -8.41 -1.81 -3.30
C GLY A 82 -7.20 -1.70 -2.35
N LEU A 83 -5.99 -2.14 -2.74
CA LEU A 83 -4.77 -1.93 -1.91
C LEU A 83 -4.25 -0.50 -1.96
N GLY A 84 -4.63 0.27 -2.98
CA GLY A 84 -4.09 1.60 -3.22
C GLY A 84 -2.60 1.59 -3.62
N TYR A 85 -2.07 2.78 -3.89
CA TYR A 85 -0.68 2.98 -4.35
C TYR A 85 -0.30 2.07 -5.54
N TYR A 86 -1.08 2.11 -6.62
CA TYR A 86 -0.96 1.23 -7.80
C TYR A 86 0.40 1.28 -8.53
N ASN A 87 1.20 2.32 -8.31
CA ASN A 87 2.57 2.33 -8.83
C ASN A 87 3.44 1.23 -8.19
N ARG A 88 3.08 0.72 -7.01
CA ARG A 88 3.76 -0.43 -6.39
C ARG A 88 3.74 -1.65 -7.29
N VAL A 89 2.54 -2.08 -7.71
CA VAL A 89 2.39 -3.28 -8.54
C VAL A 89 2.97 -3.10 -9.94
N ARG A 90 2.86 -1.90 -10.51
CA ARG A 90 3.51 -1.58 -11.79
C ARG A 90 5.03 -1.65 -11.71
N ASN A 91 5.62 -1.05 -10.68
CA ASN A 91 7.05 -1.14 -10.45
C ASN A 91 7.47 -2.60 -10.21
N MET A 92 6.66 -3.37 -9.49
CA MET A 92 6.88 -4.79 -9.26
C MET A 92 6.93 -5.58 -10.58
N GLN A 93 6.01 -5.31 -11.51
CA GLN A 93 6.03 -5.94 -12.84
C GLN A 93 7.26 -5.53 -13.66
N ILE A 94 7.63 -4.23 -13.67
CA ILE A 94 8.84 -3.78 -14.37
C ILE A 94 10.09 -4.45 -13.80
N ALA A 95 10.16 -4.57 -12.47
CA ALA A 95 11.24 -5.30 -11.81
C ALA A 95 11.20 -6.80 -12.16
N ALA A 96 10.03 -7.43 -12.25
CA ALA A 96 9.89 -8.83 -12.65
C ALA A 96 10.42 -9.06 -14.07
N GLN A 97 10.10 -8.15 -15.00
CA GLN A 97 10.64 -8.17 -16.37
C GLN A 97 12.17 -8.04 -16.36
N THR A 98 12.71 -7.12 -15.55
CA THR A 98 14.17 -6.99 -15.37
C THR A 98 14.80 -8.27 -14.79
N VAL A 99 14.10 -8.96 -13.88
CA VAL A 99 14.55 -10.23 -13.29
C VAL A 99 14.54 -11.36 -14.33
N MET A 100 13.53 -11.43 -15.19
CA MET A 100 13.49 -12.37 -16.31
C MET A 100 14.66 -12.14 -17.27
N GLU A 101 14.91 -10.89 -17.65
CA GLU A 101 15.94 -10.53 -18.64
C GLU A 101 17.36 -10.73 -18.11
N ASN A 102 17.65 -10.26 -16.89
CA ASN A 102 19.03 -10.16 -16.39
C ASN A 102 19.40 -11.23 -15.36
N TYR A 103 18.42 -11.91 -14.77
CA TYR A 103 18.63 -12.86 -13.68
C TYR A 103 17.87 -14.19 -13.90
N HIS A 104 17.46 -14.47 -15.15
CA HIS A 104 16.83 -15.73 -15.56
C HIS A 104 15.60 -16.13 -14.73
N GLY A 105 14.83 -15.14 -14.25
CA GLY A 105 13.61 -15.36 -13.48
C GLY A 105 13.83 -15.57 -11.98
N GLU A 106 15.07 -15.54 -11.49
CA GLU A 106 15.40 -15.65 -10.07
C GLU A 106 15.79 -14.30 -9.48
N LEU A 107 15.23 -13.93 -8.33
CA LEU A 107 15.67 -12.71 -7.65
C LEU A 107 17.15 -12.86 -7.24
N PRO A 108 18.00 -11.84 -7.44
CA PRO A 108 19.40 -11.93 -7.07
C PRO A 108 19.55 -12.03 -5.54
N ALA A 109 20.39 -12.96 -5.09
CA ALA A 109 20.83 -13.08 -3.70
C ALA A 109 21.91 -12.04 -3.36
N ASP A 110 21.66 -10.77 -3.69
CA ASP A 110 22.59 -9.66 -3.48
C ASP A 110 21.82 -8.36 -3.18
N TYR A 111 22.19 -7.70 -2.09
CA TYR A 111 21.49 -6.50 -1.62
C TYR A 111 21.58 -5.35 -2.64
N GLU A 112 22.75 -5.12 -3.24
CA GLU A 112 22.96 -4.01 -4.20
C GLU A 112 22.31 -4.27 -5.56
N ALA A 113 22.15 -5.53 -5.95
CA ALA A 113 21.37 -5.93 -7.12
C ALA A 113 19.87 -5.72 -6.86
N LEU A 114 19.38 -6.10 -5.68
CA LEU A 114 17.99 -5.91 -5.29
C LEU A 114 17.60 -4.43 -5.26
N THR A 115 18.44 -3.54 -4.73
CA THR A 115 18.16 -2.09 -4.67
C THR A 115 18.08 -1.42 -6.05
N LYS A 116 18.64 -2.03 -7.09
CA LYS A 116 18.55 -1.54 -8.48
C LYS A 116 17.22 -1.88 -9.15
N LEU A 117 16.48 -2.85 -8.61
CA LEU A 117 15.18 -3.25 -9.16
C LEU A 117 14.11 -2.18 -8.84
N LYS A 118 13.30 -1.86 -9.84
CA LYS A 118 12.32 -0.78 -9.71
C LYS A 118 11.30 -1.06 -8.60
N GLY A 119 11.13 -0.11 -7.69
CA GLY A 119 10.21 -0.24 -6.56
C GLY A 119 10.78 -1.01 -5.36
N ILE A 120 12.01 -1.53 -5.45
CA ILE A 120 12.74 -2.13 -4.33
C ILE A 120 13.71 -1.09 -3.77
N GLY A 121 13.34 -0.48 -2.63
CA GLY A 121 14.23 0.41 -1.87
C GLY A 121 15.02 -0.35 -0.80
N HIS A 122 15.88 0.36 -0.06
CA HIS A 122 16.73 -0.20 1.02
C HIS A 122 15.97 -1.13 1.99
N TYR A 123 14.80 -0.70 2.46
CA TYR A 123 13.94 -1.54 3.31
C TYR A 123 13.58 -2.88 2.65
N THR A 124 13.02 -2.85 1.44
CA THR A 124 12.53 -4.05 0.76
C THR A 124 13.69 -4.95 0.33
N ALA A 125 14.81 -4.37 -0.10
CA ALA A 125 16.03 -5.12 -0.40
C ALA A 125 16.56 -5.81 0.87
N GLY A 126 16.64 -5.10 1.99
CA GLY A 126 17.05 -5.66 3.28
C GLY A 126 16.12 -6.79 3.75
N ALA A 127 14.80 -6.61 3.58
CA ALA A 127 13.82 -7.64 3.92
C ALA A 127 13.99 -8.90 3.05
N ILE A 128 14.07 -8.77 1.73
CA ILE A 128 14.26 -9.92 0.81
C ILE A 128 15.60 -10.61 1.11
N ALA A 129 16.70 -9.84 1.13
CA ALA A 129 18.05 -10.36 1.34
C ALA A 129 18.19 -11.11 2.66
N SER A 130 17.65 -10.57 3.76
CA SER A 130 17.77 -11.20 5.07
C SER A 130 16.80 -12.35 5.28
N ILE A 131 15.54 -12.24 4.84
CA ILE A 131 14.50 -13.23 5.11
C ILE A 131 14.61 -14.42 4.17
N ALA A 132 14.82 -14.17 2.87
CA ALA A 132 14.83 -15.23 1.87
C ALA A 132 16.24 -15.79 1.62
N PHE A 133 17.28 -14.96 1.71
CA PHE A 133 18.67 -15.35 1.40
C PHE A 133 19.59 -15.43 2.63
N GLY A 134 19.11 -15.05 3.82
CA GLY A 134 19.91 -15.09 5.06
C GLY A 134 21.05 -14.05 5.13
N ILE A 135 21.09 -13.10 4.20
CA ILE A 135 22.17 -12.09 4.10
C ILE A 135 22.02 -11.10 5.28
N PRO A 136 23.09 -10.81 6.04
CA PRO A 136 23.05 -9.96 7.23
C PRO A 136 22.97 -8.48 6.88
N VAL A 137 21.82 -8.04 6.36
CA VAL A 137 21.50 -6.65 6.07
C VAL A 137 20.23 -6.20 6.79
N PRO A 138 20.16 -4.96 7.29
CA PRO A 138 19.01 -4.47 8.06
C PRO A 138 17.81 -4.15 7.16
N ALA A 139 16.61 -4.35 7.70
CA ALA A 139 15.35 -3.95 7.06
C ALA A 139 14.63 -2.90 7.92
N VAL A 140 14.91 -1.62 7.68
CA VAL A 140 14.43 -0.52 8.53
C VAL A 140 13.12 0.08 8.00
N ASP A 141 11.99 -0.23 8.63
CA ASP A 141 10.70 0.40 8.36
C ASP A 141 10.30 1.43 9.45
N GLY A 142 9.05 1.92 9.39
CA GLY A 142 8.53 2.82 10.42
C GLY A 142 8.33 2.17 11.79
N ASN A 143 8.24 0.84 11.86
CA ASN A 143 8.22 0.08 13.11
C ASN A 143 9.61 0.06 13.73
N VAL A 144 10.63 -0.34 12.97
CA VAL A 144 12.02 -0.37 13.41
C VAL A 144 12.49 1.02 13.86
N LEU A 145 12.24 2.07 13.06
CA LEU A 145 12.57 3.45 13.43
C LEU A 145 11.99 3.82 14.81
N ARG A 146 10.72 3.54 15.05
CA ARG A 146 10.07 3.82 16.34
C ARG A 146 10.65 3.00 17.48
N VAL A 147 10.85 1.71 17.26
CA VAL A 147 11.30 0.75 18.27
C VAL A 147 12.72 1.09 18.72
N ILE A 148 13.63 1.33 17.76
CA ILE A 148 15.02 1.68 18.05
C ILE A 148 15.09 3.07 18.68
N SER A 149 14.42 4.10 18.12
CA SER A 149 14.42 5.43 18.73
C SER A 149 13.91 5.42 20.18
N ARG A 150 12.94 4.58 20.53
CA ARG A 150 12.46 4.45 21.91
C ARG A 150 13.44 3.72 22.81
N VAL A 151 14.01 2.59 22.38
CA VAL A 151 14.91 1.81 23.24
C VAL A 151 16.20 2.58 23.55
N THR A 152 16.72 3.32 22.57
CA THR A 152 17.92 4.16 22.69
C THR A 152 17.64 5.56 23.23
N GLU A 153 16.36 5.95 23.27
CA GLU A 153 15.91 7.33 23.54
C GLU A 153 16.54 8.35 22.60
N ASP A 154 16.58 8.03 21.30
CA ASP A 154 17.03 8.93 20.23
C ASP A 154 15.87 9.82 19.76
N ASP A 155 16.07 11.14 19.86
CA ASP A 155 15.12 12.19 19.47
C ASP A 155 15.41 12.80 18.10
N ALA A 156 16.28 12.18 17.30
CA ALA A 156 16.45 12.53 15.90
C ALA A 156 15.14 12.38 15.11
N ASP A 157 14.91 13.32 14.19
CA ASP A 157 13.71 13.33 13.35
C ASP A 157 13.77 12.20 12.30
N ILE A 158 12.95 11.17 12.51
CA ILE A 158 12.93 9.97 11.65
C ILE A 158 12.39 10.24 10.23
N MET A 159 11.94 11.46 9.95
CA MET A 159 11.59 11.90 8.60
C MET A 159 12.82 12.24 7.75
N LYS A 160 14.01 12.41 8.35
CA LYS A 160 15.26 12.71 7.65
C LYS A 160 15.91 11.41 7.15
N ALA A 161 16.31 11.40 5.87
CA ALA A 161 17.00 10.26 5.27
C ALA A 161 18.28 9.88 6.02
N SER A 162 19.03 10.87 6.52
CA SER A 162 20.26 10.66 7.29
C SER A 162 20.06 9.85 8.57
N VAL A 163 18.89 9.99 9.23
CA VAL A 163 18.57 9.24 10.47
C VAL A 163 18.33 7.78 10.16
N ARG A 164 17.62 7.49 9.07
CA ARG A 164 17.45 6.12 8.57
C ARG A 164 18.79 5.49 8.21
N THR A 165 19.64 6.19 7.45
CA THR A 165 20.96 5.68 7.05
C THR A 165 21.87 5.42 8.27
N ALA A 166 21.85 6.30 9.27
CA ALA A 166 22.58 6.07 10.51
C ALA A 166 22.08 4.82 11.24
N MET A 167 20.76 4.65 11.38
CA MET A 167 20.18 3.47 12.02
C MET A 167 20.45 2.18 11.23
N GLU A 168 20.40 2.22 9.91
CA GLU A 168 20.78 1.08 9.05
C GLU A 168 22.24 0.69 9.33
N LYS A 169 23.16 1.66 9.43
CA LYS A 169 24.55 1.38 9.77
C LYS A 169 24.68 0.76 11.17
N ASP A 170 24.05 1.34 12.18
CA ASP A 170 24.14 0.84 13.56
C ASP A 170 23.57 -0.58 13.70
N LEU A 171 22.47 -0.87 13.00
CA LEU A 171 21.89 -2.21 12.98
C LEU A 171 22.74 -3.20 12.20
N LEU A 172 23.38 -2.78 11.10
CA LEU A 172 24.29 -3.62 10.32
C LEU A 172 25.44 -4.16 11.20
N GLU A 173 25.99 -3.34 12.08
CA GLU A 173 27.10 -3.70 12.99
C GLU A 173 26.71 -4.80 14.01
N ILE A 174 25.42 -4.98 14.28
CA ILE A 174 24.92 -5.95 15.27
C ILE A 174 24.08 -7.08 14.65
N MET A 175 24.01 -7.17 13.32
CA MET A 175 23.21 -8.19 12.65
C MET A 175 23.69 -9.60 13.05
N PRO A 176 22.82 -10.45 13.62
CA PRO A 176 23.23 -11.79 14.02
C PRO A 176 23.43 -12.67 12.78
N GLU A 177 24.61 -13.29 12.67
CA GLU A 177 24.89 -14.29 11.64
C GLU A 177 23.85 -15.43 11.70
N ASN A 178 23.44 -15.91 10.52
CA ASN A 178 22.45 -16.98 10.32
C ASN A 178 21.05 -16.70 10.91
N ARG A 179 20.82 -15.54 11.53
CA ARG A 179 19.53 -15.16 12.15
C ARG A 179 19.06 -13.77 11.69
N ALA A 180 19.68 -13.20 10.67
CA ALA A 180 19.37 -11.87 10.13
C ALA A 180 17.88 -11.70 9.78
N GLY A 181 17.31 -12.66 9.04
CA GLY A 181 15.89 -12.64 8.68
C GLY A 181 14.96 -12.70 9.90
N ALA A 182 15.29 -13.52 10.91
CA ALA A 182 14.54 -13.59 12.16
C ALA A 182 14.65 -12.29 12.96
N PHE A 183 15.83 -11.68 13.01
CA PHE A 183 16.07 -10.41 13.72
C PHE A 183 15.28 -9.26 13.10
N ASN A 184 15.35 -9.08 11.77
CA ASN A 184 14.56 -8.07 11.08
C ASN A 184 13.06 -8.27 11.28
N GLN A 185 12.57 -9.51 11.13
CA GLN A 185 11.15 -9.80 11.38
C GLN A 185 10.74 -9.54 12.82
N ALA A 186 11.59 -9.86 13.79
CA ALA A 186 11.31 -9.63 15.19
C ALA A 186 11.23 -8.13 15.52
N LEU A 187 12.10 -7.29 14.95
CA LEU A 187 12.04 -5.83 15.09
C LEU A 187 10.71 -5.27 14.56
N MET A 188 10.32 -5.71 13.36
CA MET A 188 9.04 -5.33 12.76
C MET A 188 7.86 -5.80 13.60
N GLU A 189 7.90 -7.06 14.08
CA GLU A 189 6.85 -7.67 14.90
C GLU A 189 6.70 -6.95 16.24
N LEU A 190 7.81 -6.62 16.90
CA LEU A 190 7.81 -5.90 18.17
C LEU A 190 7.16 -4.53 18.01
N GLY A 191 7.50 -3.80 16.96
CA GLY A 191 6.86 -2.51 16.66
C GLY A 191 5.38 -2.66 16.33
N ALA A 192 5.00 -3.70 15.60
CA ALA A 192 3.62 -3.91 15.17
C ALA A 192 2.68 -4.34 16.31
N THR A 193 3.18 -5.07 17.31
CA THR A 193 2.34 -5.76 18.31
C THR A 193 2.52 -5.26 19.75
N VAL A 194 3.68 -4.71 20.09
CA VAL A 194 4.02 -4.31 21.47
C VAL A 194 4.36 -2.83 21.55
N CYS A 195 5.33 -2.37 20.78
CA CYS A 195 5.79 -0.98 20.79
C CYS A 195 4.93 -0.15 19.82
N LEU A 196 3.67 0.07 20.19
CA LEU A 196 2.63 0.62 19.31
C LEU A 196 2.86 2.12 18.99
N PRO A 197 2.49 2.58 17.76
CA PRO A 197 2.65 3.97 17.35
C PRO A 197 1.56 4.91 17.90
N ASN A 198 0.35 4.38 18.10
CA ASN A 198 -0.82 5.14 18.54
C ASN A 198 -1.29 4.56 19.88
N GLY A 199 -1.15 5.32 20.96
CA GLY A 199 -1.47 4.87 22.31
C GLY A 199 -0.25 4.32 23.07
N ALA A 200 -0.51 3.82 24.27
CA ALA A 200 0.53 3.31 25.15
C ALA A 200 1.13 2.00 24.60
N PRO A 201 2.46 1.87 24.50
CA PRO A 201 3.10 0.60 24.21
C PRO A 201 2.82 -0.41 25.34
N LEU A 202 2.79 -1.69 24.99
CA LEU A 202 2.60 -2.79 25.93
C LEU A 202 3.93 -3.13 26.62
N CYS A 203 4.54 -2.17 27.32
CA CYS A 203 5.90 -2.30 27.87
C CYS A 203 6.10 -3.53 28.78
N GLU A 204 5.06 -3.97 29.49
CA GLU A 204 5.12 -5.16 30.33
C GLU A 204 5.35 -6.46 29.52
N ALA A 205 4.90 -6.49 28.27
CA ALA A 205 5.11 -7.61 27.34
C ALA A 205 6.36 -7.43 26.46
N CYS A 206 7.14 -6.36 26.66
CA CYS A 206 8.29 -6.04 25.83
C CYS A 206 9.55 -6.77 26.31
N PRO A 207 10.28 -7.50 25.43
CA PRO A 207 11.53 -8.16 25.80
C PRO A 207 12.64 -7.19 26.21
N TRP A 208 12.48 -5.90 25.91
CA TRP A 208 13.45 -4.86 26.22
C TRP A 208 13.03 -3.94 27.35
N LYS A 209 11.98 -4.27 28.10
CA LYS A 209 11.46 -3.45 29.20
C LYS A 209 12.58 -2.93 30.11
N GLU A 210 13.45 -3.82 30.57
CA GLU A 210 14.52 -3.52 31.53
C GLU A 210 15.67 -2.69 30.95
N VAL A 211 15.81 -2.61 29.63
CA VAL A 211 16.90 -1.86 28.96
C VAL A 211 16.40 -0.62 28.22
N CYS A 212 15.10 -0.50 27.95
CA CYS A 212 14.51 0.59 27.18
C CYS A 212 14.59 1.93 27.92
N ARG A 213 15.38 2.85 27.39
CA ARG A 213 15.59 4.18 27.98
C ARG A 213 14.30 5.01 28.01
N ALA A 214 13.50 5.01 26.93
CA ALA A 214 12.23 5.75 26.90
C ALA A 214 11.15 5.17 27.82
N GLN A 215 11.22 3.88 28.18
CA GLN A 215 10.34 3.30 29.20
C GLN A 215 10.74 3.84 30.58
N LYS A 216 12.05 3.84 30.91
CA LYS A 216 12.57 4.31 32.21
C LYS A 216 12.34 5.81 32.41
N SER A 217 12.50 6.60 31.35
CA SER A 217 12.31 8.06 31.40
C SER A 217 10.85 8.51 31.20
N GLY A 218 9.96 7.60 30.79
CA GLY A 218 8.57 7.93 30.46
C GLY A 218 8.37 8.69 29.13
N ARG A 219 9.44 8.91 28.35
CA ARG A 219 9.44 9.71 27.11
C ARG A 219 8.96 8.98 25.87
N TRP A 220 8.44 7.76 26.00
CA TRP A 220 7.89 7.01 24.86
C TRP A 220 6.78 7.76 24.09
N ARG A 221 6.09 8.73 24.73
CA ARG A 221 5.05 9.59 24.11
C ARG A 221 5.63 10.63 23.15
N GLU A 222 6.88 11.03 23.36
CA GLU A 222 7.60 12.01 22.54
C GLU A 222 8.33 11.35 21.36
N LEU A 223 8.49 10.03 21.42
CA LEU A 223 9.33 9.27 20.51
C LEU A 223 8.54 8.28 19.65
N PRO A 224 8.89 8.15 18.35
CA PRO A 224 9.94 8.88 17.64
C PRO A 224 9.52 10.31 17.29
N VAL A 225 10.49 11.22 17.18
CA VAL A 225 10.26 12.57 16.68
C VAL A 225 9.96 12.50 15.18
N LYS A 226 8.85 13.13 14.77
CA LYS A 226 8.44 13.23 13.36
C LYS A 226 8.11 14.67 13.01
N SER A 227 8.82 15.24 12.04
CA SER A 227 8.41 16.52 11.45
C SER A 227 6.99 16.44 10.87
N LYS A 228 6.22 17.53 11.03
CA LYS A 228 4.85 17.62 10.49
C LYS A 228 4.86 17.48 8.97
N ALA A 229 4.02 16.60 8.46
CA ALA A 229 3.76 16.50 7.03
C ALA A 229 3.13 17.80 6.50
N LYS A 230 3.37 18.11 5.22
CA LYS A 230 2.69 19.21 4.55
C LYS A 230 1.17 18.97 4.55
N ALA A 231 0.41 20.05 4.66
CA ALA A 231 -1.04 19.98 4.50
C ALA A 231 -1.40 19.43 3.12
N ARG A 232 -2.48 18.63 3.06
CA ARG A 232 -2.99 18.10 1.79
C ARG A 232 -3.61 19.23 0.98
N ARG A 233 -3.48 19.15 -0.34
CA ARG A 233 -4.27 20.00 -1.25
C ARG A 233 -5.70 19.48 -1.30
N ILE A 234 -6.68 20.35 -1.07
CA ILE A 234 -8.09 20.03 -1.28
C ILE A 234 -8.43 20.24 -2.75
N GLU A 235 -9.13 19.28 -3.34
CA GLU A 235 -9.68 19.38 -4.69
C GLU A 235 -11.17 19.03 -4.66
N ASP A 236 -11.98 19.98 -5.09
CA ASP A 236 -13.41 19.76 -5.28
C ASP A 236 -13.66 19.05 -6.61
N ARG A 237 -14.56 18.06 -6.60
CA ARG A 237 -14.92 17.28 -7.78
C ARG A 237 -16.43 17.08 -7.87
N THR A 238 -16.95 17.07 -9.09
CA THR A 238 -18.31 16.59 -9.38
C THR A 238 -18.22 15.28 -10.12
N VAL A 239 -18.79 14.22 -9.55
CA VAL A 239 -18.79 12.86 -10.09
C VAL A 239 -20.14 12.55 -10.74
N LEU A 240 -20.12 11.97 -11.94
CA LEU A 240 -21.31 11.64 -12.72
C LEU A 240 -21.44 10.12 -12.87
N VAL A 241 -22.44 9.54 -12.21
CA VAL A 241 -22.81 8.13 -12.38
C VAL A 241 -23.83 8.05 -13.52
N ILE A 242 -23.34 7.86 -14.74
CA ILE A 242 -24.16 7.87 -15.96
C ILE A 242 -24.55 6.42 -16.32
N LYS A 243 -25.86 6.17 -16.36
CA LYS A 243 -26.46 4.87 -16.60
C LYS A 243 -27.31 4.89 -17.88
N ALA A 244 -27.13 3.87 -18.72
CA ALA A 244 -27.98 3.54 -19.86
C ALA A 244 -28.34 2.05 -19.74
N GLU A 245 -29.63 1.72 -19.61
CA GLU A 245 -30.09 0.36 -19.31
C GLU A 245 -29.32 -0.28 -18.14
N ASP A 246 -28.71 -1.45 -18.30
CA ASP A 246 -27.87 -2.11 -17.28
C ASP A 246 -26.37 -1.79 -17.42
N LYS A 247 -26.04 -0.77 -18.21
CA LYS A 247 -24.66 -0.32 -18.42
C LYS A 247 -24.35 0.97 -17.67
N VAL A 248 -23.08 1.12 -17.30
CA VAL A 248 -22.54 2.32 -16.69
C VAL A 248 -21.42 2.90 -17.53
N LEU A 249 -21.37 4.22 -17.67
CA LEU A 249 -20.28 4.90 -18.34
C LEU A 249 -19.07 4.98 -17.42
N LEU A 250 -17.96 4.38 -17.85
CA LEU A 250 -16.65 4.52 -17.21
C LEU A 250 -15.70 5.28 -18.12
N HIS A 251 -14.78 6.02 -17.51
CA HIS A 251 -13.68 6.71 -18.17
C HIS A 251 -12.36 6.07 -17.74
N LYS A 252 -11.49 5.72 -18.71
CA LYS A 252 -10.15 5.22 -18.42
C LYS A 252 -9.20 6.40 -18.23
N ARG A 253 -8.61 6.53 -17.04
CA ARG A 253 -7.63 7.58 -16.73
C ARG A 253 -6.38 7.40 -17.56
N ALA A 254 -5.73 8.52 -17.90
CA ALA A 254 -4.45 8.53 -18.59
C ALA A 254 -3.38 7.68 -17.87
N ASN A 255 -2.37 7.21 -18.61
CA ASN A 255 -1.30 6.35 -18.09
C ASN A 255 -0.29 7.08 -17.17
N LYS A 256 -0.55 8.33 -16.81
CA LYS A 256 0.29 9.14 -15.92
C LYS A 256 -0.57 9.93 -14.95
N GLY A 257 -0.02 10.23 -13.78
CA GLY A 257 -0.67 11.03 -12.74
C GLY A 257 -1.42 10.19 -11.69
N LEU A 258 -2.29 10.86 -10.94
CA LEU A 258 -3.07 10.24 -9.87
C LEU A 258 -4.00 9.16 -10.44
N LEU A 259 -3.96 7.96 -9.86
CA LEU A 259 -4.79 6.81 -10.25
C LEU A 259 -4.64 6.43 -11.74
N ALA A 260 -3.44 6.62 -12.29
CA ALA A 260 -3.12 6.35 -13.69
C ALA A 260 -3.61 4.96 -14.14
N GLY A 261 -4.18 4.88 -15.35
CA GLY A 261 -4.65 3.66 -16.00
C GLY A 261 -5.86 2.96 -15.36
N LEU A 262 -6.42 3.49 -14.27
CA LEU A 262 -7.63 2.97 -13.64
C LEU A 262 -8.89 3.54 -14.29
N TYR A 263 -10.01 2.87 -14.07
CA TYR A 263 -11.32 3.30 -14.51
C TYR A 263 -12.00 4.13 -13.43
N GLU A 264 -12.77 5.12 -13.83
CA GLU A 264 -13.51 6.00 -12.94
C GLU A 264 -14.87 6.36 -13.52
N PHE A 265 -15.77 6.82 -12.66
CA PHE A 265 -16.92 7.57 -13.14
C PHE A 265 -16.45 8.92 -13.70
N PRO A 266 -16.99 9.37 -14.85
CA PRO A 266 -16.69 10.70 -15.38
C PRO A 266 -16.83 11.77 -14.30
N ASN A 267 -15.81 12.62 -14.17
CA ASN A 267 -15.78 13.66 -13.15
C ASN A 267 -15.07 14.92 -13.64
N VAL A 268 -15.43 16.04 -13.04
CA VAL A 268 -14.90 17.38 -13.36
C VAL A 268 -14.50 18.13 -12.11
N GLU A 269 -13.67 19.16 -12.26
CA GLU A 269 -13.25 20.02 -11.15
C GLU A 269 -14.38 20.94 -10.68
N GLY A 270 -14.44 21.17 -9.36
CA GLY A 270 -15.45 21.98 -8.70
C GLY A 270 -16.71 21.22 -8.33
N HIS A 271 -17.60 21.89 -7.58
CA HIS A 271 -18.95 21.43 -7.28
C HIS A 271 -19.94 22.11 -8.21
N LEU A 272 -20.33 21.40 -9.26
CA LEU A 272 -21.31 21.88 -10.22
C LEU A 272 -22.72 21.83 -9.61
N LYS A 273 -23.51 22.85 -9.94
CA LYS A 273 -24.95 22.84 -9.76
C LYS A 273 -25.62 21.99 -10.84
N GLU A 274 -26.87 21.62 -10.59
CA GLU A 274 -27.64 20.76 -11.49
C GLU A 274 -27.71 21.30 -12.93
N GLU A 275 -27.92 22.60 -13.11
CA GLU A 275 -27.96 23.27 -14.42
C GLU A 275 -26.62 23.18 -15.18
N GLU A 276 -25.50 23.26 -14.45
CA GLU A 276 -24.15 23.15 -15.01
C GLU A 276 -23.85 21.70 -15.41
N VAL A 277 -24.33 20.72 -14.63
CA VAL A 277 -24.26 19.30 -14.97
C VAL A 277 -25.04 19.00 -16.25
N ILE A 278 -26.28 19.50 -16.38
CA ILE A 278 -27.08 19.34 -17.61
C ILE A 278 -26.34 19.94 -18.80
N THR A 279 -25.75 21.13 -18.64
CA THR A 279 -24.98 21.80 -19.69
C THR A 279 -23.74 20.99 -20.08
N TYR A 280 -23.05 20.40 -19.11
CA TYR A 280 -21.90 19.54 -19.34
C TYR A 280 -22.28 18.24 -20.08
N LEU A 281 -23.35 17.57 -19.65
CA LEU A 281 -23.87 16.36 -20.33
C LEU A 281 -24.24 16.64 -21.79
N LYS A 282 -24.92 17.77 -22.06
CA LYS A 282 -25.24 18.18 -23.44
C LYS A 282 -23.99 18.40 -24.29
N LYS A 283 -22.93 18.99 -23.72
CA LYS A 283 -21.63 19.14 -24.42
C LYS A 283 -20.96 17.80 -24.72
N MET A 284 -21.20 16.78 -23.90
CA MET A 284 -20.77 15.41 -24.18
C MET A 284 -21.67 14.69 -25.21
N GLY A 285 -22.75 15.32 -25.68
CA GLY A 285 -23.72 14.68 -26.57
C GLY A 285 -24.76 13.82 -25.84
N LEU A 286 -24.84 13.92 -24.51
CA LEU A 286 -25.75 13.14 -23.68
C LEU A 286 -27.00 13.95 -23.31
N SER A 287 -28.17 13.32 -23.47
CA SER A 287 -29.45 13.89 -23.08
C SER A 287 -29.99 13.17 -21.84
N PRO A 288 -29.90 13.76 -20.64
CA PRO A 288 -30.39 13.13 -19.43
C PRO A 288 -31.93 13.05 -19.41
N ILE A 289 -32.47 11.85 -19.21
CA ILE A 289 -33.89 11.59 -18.91
C ILE A 289 -34.17 11.95 -17.44
N ARG A 290 -33.25 11.59 -16.55
CA ARG A 290 -33.37 11.83 -15.11
C ARG A 290 -32.02 12.22 -14.54
N LEU A 291 -32.04 13.22 -13.68
CA LEU A 291 -30.88 13.68 -12.91
C LEU A 291 -31.24 13.66 -11.42
N LYS A 292 -30.37 13.09 -10.59
CA LYS A 292 -30.55 13.04 -9.14
C LYS A 292 -29.23 13.34 -8.45
N LYS A 293 -29.21 14.35 -7.58
CA LYS A 293 -28.06 14.60 -6.71
C LYS A 293 -27.86 13.42 -5.74
N LEU A 294 -26.61 12.99 -5.64
CA LEU A 294 -26.14 11.94 -4.73
C LEU A 294 -25.53 12.56 -3.49
N GLU A 295 -25.28 11.73 -2.49
CA GLU A 295 -24.57 12.17 -1.29
C GLU A 295 -23.14 12.61 -1.58
N ASP A 296 -22.72 13.64 -0.88
CA ASP A 296 -21.34 14.11 -0.92
C ASP A 296 -20.42 13.08 -0.26
N SER A 297 -19.20 12.99 -0.75
CA SER A 297 -18.20 12.06 -0.23
C SER A 297 -16.82 12.71 -0.18
N ARG A 298 -16.00 12.26 0.76
CA ARG A 298 -14.62 12.71 0.90
C ARG A 298 -13.69 11.52 0.78
N HIS A 299 -12.65 11.67 -0.03
CA HIS A 299 -11.60 10.67 -0.15
C HIS A 299 -10.23 11.27 0.13
N ILE A 300 -9.45 10.61 0.98
CA ILE A 300 -8.16 11.12 1.46
C ILE A 300 -7.04 10.30 0.82
N PHE A 301 -6.21 10.97 0.02
CA PHE A 301 -4.92 10.46 -0.43
C PHE A 301 -3.80 10.97 0.49
N SER A 302 -2.56 10.54 0.25
CA SER A 302 -1.42 11.00 1.07
C SER A 302 -1.14 12.50 0.93
N HIS A 303 -1.34 13.07 -0.26
CA HIS A 303 -0.95 14.45 -0.62
C HIS A 303 -2.13 15.31 -1.11
N ILE A 304 -3.26 14.69 -1.45
CA ILE A 304 -4.47 15.33 -1.96
C ILE A 304 -5.67 14.81 -1.16
N GLU A 305 -6.71 15.62 -1.12
CA GLU A 305 -8.00 15.26 -0.56
C GLU A 305 -9.11 15.67 -1.52
N TRP A 306 -9.90 14.70 -1.96
CA TRP A 306 -11.04 14.94 -2.84
C TRP A 306 -12.30 15.19 -2.03
N HIS A 307 -12.95 16.31 -2.30
CA HIS A 307 -14.28 16.66 -1.80
C HIS A 307 -15.23 16.53 -2.97
N MET A 308 -16.02 15.46 -2.96
CA MET A 308 -16.81 15.06 -4.11
C MET A 308 -18.29 15.29 -3.85
N THR A 309 -18.97 15.91 -4.83
CA THR A 309 -20.42 15.85 -4.96
C THR A 309 -20.78 14.94 -6.13
N GLY A 310 -21.89 14.21 -6.06
CA GLY A 310 -22.24 13.22 -7.08
C GLY A 310 -23.60 13.50 -7.72
N TYR A 311 -23.78 13.06 -8.97
CA TYR A 311 -25.07 13.02 -9.64
C TYR A 311 -25.27 11.66 -10.32
N ALA A 312 -26.43 11.04 -10.09
CA ALA A 312 -26.89 9.91 -10.90
C ALA A 312 -27.64 10.45 -12.11
N VAL A 313 -27.23 10.00 -13.28
CA VAL A 313 -27.75 10.44 -14.58
C VAL A 313 -28.29 9.21 -15.29
N GLN A 314 -29.57 9.23 -15.63
CA GLN A 314 -30.17 8.24 -16.52
C GLN A 314 -30.28 8.86 -17.90
N ILE A 315 -29.75 8.17 -18.90
CA ILE A 315 -29.87 8.53 -20.32
C ILE A 315 -30.62 7.42 -21.07
N ASP A 316 -31.09 7.73 -22.28
CA ASP A 316 -31.54 6.72 -23.24
C ASP A 316 -30.33 6.06 -23.92
N GLU A 317 -30.53 4.94 -24.62
CA GLU A 317 -29.45 4.28 -25.37
C GLU A 317 -28.69 5.28 -26.28
N THR A 318 -27.37 5.14 -26.35
CA THR A 318 -26.54 5.92 -27.29
C THR A 318 -25.69 4.99 -28.13
N GLU A 319 -25.68 5.21 -29.44
CA GLU A 319 -24.83 4.49 -30.41
C GLU A 319 -23.45 5.15 -30.58
N GLN A 320 -23.09 6.11 -29.71
CA GLN A 320 -21.87 6.90 -29.86
C GLN A 320 -20.67 6.23 -29.20
N GLU A 321 -19.59 6.08 -29.95
CA GLU A 321 -18.27 5.79 -29.40
C GLU A 321 -17.69 7.06 -28.76
N TYR A 322 -17.25 6.94 -27.51
CA TYR A 322 -16.62 8.02 -26.77
C TYR A 322 -15.15 7.70 -26.54
N GLN A 323 -14.26 8.64 -26.85
CA GLN A 323 -12.82 8.42 -26.68
C GLN A 323 -12.48 8.20 -25.18
N ASN A 324 -11.87 7.07 -24.86
CA ASN A 324 -11.53 6.64 -23.49
C ASN A 324 -12.74 6.50 -22.54
N MET A 325 -13.96 6.48 -23.05
CA MET A 325 -15.15 6.18 -22.26
C MET A 325 -15.90 4.99 -22.85
N LEU A 326 -16.48 4.18 -21.97
CA LEU A 326 -17.06 2.90 -22.34
C LEU A 326 -18.31 2.66 -21.50
N PHE A 327 -19.40 2.26 -22.17
CA PHE A 327 -20.56 1.71 -21.50
C PHE A 327 -20.29 0.24 -21.21
N VAL A 328 -20.23 -0.08 -19.93
CA VAL A 328 -19.88 -1.42 -19.45
C VAL A 328 -21.06 -2.00 -18.71
N ASP A 329 -21.35 -3.29 -18.92
CA ASP A 329 -22.32 -4.00 -18.09
C ASP A 329 -21.87 -3.93 -16.62
N VAL A 330 -22.77 -3.58 -15.72
CA VAL A 330 -22.46 -3.46 -14.29
C VAL A 330 -21.74 -4.71 -13.76
N LYS A 331 -22.07 -5.91 -14.24
CA LYS A 331 -21.44 -7.17 -13.82
C LYS A 331 -19.99 -7.27 -14.30
N GLU A 332 -19.69 -6.81 -15.51
CA GLU A 332 -18.32 -6.82 -16.06
C GLU A 332 -17.38 -5.86 -15.32
N THR A 333 -17.92 -4.82 -14.68
CA THR A 333 -17.11 -3.87 -13.88
C THR A 333 -16.39 -4.55 -12.72
N GLU A 334 -16.99 -5.58 -12.11
CA GLU A 334 -16.40 -6.28 -10.97
C GLU A 334 -15.24 -7.21 -11.36
N GLU A 335 -15.18 -7.59 -12.64
CA GLU A 335 -14.23 -8.56 -13.16
C GLU A 335 -13.10 -7.93 -13.95
N GLN A 336 -13.39 -6.93 -14.79
CA GLN A 336 -12.45 -6.46 -15.81
C GLN A 336 -11.93 -5.04 -15.56
N TYR A 337 -12.75 -4.18 -14.92
CA TYR A 337 -12.46 -2.75 -14.85
C TYR A 337 -12.02 -2.34 -13.44
N PRO A 338 -10.73 -2.07 -13.20
CA PRO A 338 -10.26 -1.69 -11.88
C PRO A 338 -10.70 -0.26 -11.52
N ILE A 339 -11.63 -0.13 -10.56
CA ILE A 339 -12.18 1.14 -10.06
C ILE A 339 -11.60 1.42 -8.67
N PRO A 340 -11.00 2.60 -8.43
CA PRO A 340 -10.38 2.89 -7.15
C PRO A 340 -11.43 3.14 -6.06
N ALA A 341 -11.07 2.79 -4.82
CA ALA A 341 -11.90 3.00 -3.63
C ALA A 341 -12.34 4.46 -3.41
N ALA A 342 -11.70 5.42 -4.09
CA ALA A 342 -12.15 6.82 -4.17
C ALA A 342 -13.61 6.95 -4.61
N PHE A 343 -14.09 6.06 -5.48
CA PHE A 343 -15.46 6.08 -5.99
C PHE A 343 -16.40 5.11 -5.27
N SER A 344 -15.98 4.47 -4.17
CA SER A 344 -16.77 3.45 -3.46
C SER A 344 -18.15 3.93 -2.98
N ARG A 345 -18.31 5.23 -2.65
CA ARG A 345 -19.63 5.78 -2.30
C ARG A 345 -20.58 5.80 -3.49
N TYR A 346 -20.03 5.94 -4.70
CA TYR A 346 -20.79 6.06 -5.93
C TYR A 346 -21.07 4.70 -6.58
N THR A 347 -20.19 3.71 -6.37
CA THR A 347 -20.42 2.33 -6.85
C THR A 347 -21.65 1.68 -6.22
N GLY A 348 -21.99 2.04 -4.97
CA GLY A 348 -23.19 1.56 -4.29
C GLY A 348 -24.50 1.92 -4.99
N TYR A 349 -24.56 3.01 -5.76
CA TYR A 349 -25.75 3.36 -6.55
C TYR A 349 -25.96 2.45 -7.76
N MET A 350 -24.92 1.70 -8.14
CA MET A 350 -24.92 0.73 -9.23
C MET A 350 -24.80 -0.72 -8.72
N ASN A 351 -24.83 -0.94 -7.40
CA ASN A 351 -24.53 -2.24 -6.77
C ASN A 351 -23.17 -2.86 -7.15
N ILE A 352 -22.19 -2.04 -7.52
CA ILE A 352 -20.84 -2.49 -7.92
C ILE A 352 -19.99 -2.74 -6.66
N ARG A 353 -19.41 -3.94 -6.54
CA ARG A 353 -18.46 -4.34 -5.48
C ARG A 353 -17.01 -4.07 -5.91
N LEU A 354 -16.19 -3.59 -4.97
CA LEU A 354 -14.78 -3.25 -5.22
C LEU A 354 -13.82 -4.13 -4.41
N GLY A 355 -12.65 -4.45 -4.99
CA GLY A 355 -11.52 -5.03 -4.27
C GLY A 355 -11.82 -6.39 -3.64
N ASN A 356 -11.84 -6.48 -2.30
CA ASN A 356 -12.15 -7.72 -1.59
C ASN A 356 -13.66 -8.00 -1.48
N ASP A 357 -14.49 -6.96 -1.53
CA ASP A 357 -15.93 -7.12 -1.25
C ASP A 357 -16.62 -7.94 -2.35
N ARG A 358 -16.04 -8.03 -3.55
CA ARG A 358 -16.51 -8.92 -4.63
C ARG A 358 -16.28 -10.41 -4.36
N TYR A 359 -15.36 -10.75 -3.45
CA TYR A 359 -15.03 -12.15 -3.12
C TYR A 359 -15.72 -12.65 -1.84
N LYS A 360 -16.55 -11.81 -1.20
CA LYS A 360 -17.38 -12.24 -0.09
C LYS A 360 -18.61 -12.95 -0.67
N GLU A 361 -18.79 -14.22 -0.32
CA GLU A 361 -20.05 -14.94 -0.56
C GLU A 361 -21.18 -14.22 0.20
N GLU A 362 -22.38 -14.19 -0.38
CA GLU A 362 -23.58 -13.56 0.21
C GLU A 362 -24.08 -14.27 1.47
#